data_AF-J9YZF0-F1
#
_entry.id   AF-J9YZF0-F1
#
_cell.length_a   1.000
_cell.length_b   1.000
_cell.length_c   1.000
_cell.angle_alpha   90.00
_cell.angle_beta   90.00
_cell.angle_gamma   90.00
#
_symmetry.space_group_name_H-M   'P 1'
#
loop_
_entity.id
_entity.type
_entity.pdbx_description
1 polymer ?
#
loop_
_entity_poly.entity_id
_entity_poly.type
_entity_poly.pdbx_seq_one_letter_code
_entity_poly.pdbx_strand_id
1 'polypeptide(L)' 'MNLQKSLEWFGVITAIVYSLLVAFNIGAEFIGFTLLLISAIAIGAWAYLGKHKGILFLQFFYASAGIIGMFRWF' A
#
# COMPACT_ATOMS: atom_id res chain seq x y z
N MET A 1 -12.01 19.29 -0.69
CA MET A 1 -11.61 17.99 -1.28
C MET A 1 -12.09 16.90 -0.34
N ASN A 2 -12.86 15.91 -0.79
CA ASN A 2 -13.39 14.86 0.08
C ASN A 2 -12.25 13.98 0.63
N LEU A 3 -12.20 13.78 1.95
CA LEU A 3 -11.18 12.97 2.64
C LEU A 3 -11.07 11.56 2.04
N GLN A 4 -12.21 10.93 1.72
CA GLN A 4 -12.25 9.63 1.05
C GLN A 4 -11.51 9.65 -0.30
N LYS A 5 -11.80 10.63 -1.15
CA LYS A 5 -11.17 10.75 -2.47
C LYS A 5 -9.66 11.03 -2.36
N SER A 6 -9.24 11.75 -1.31
CA SER A 6 -7.82 11.98 -1.02
C SER A 6 -7.11 10.69 -0.58
N LEU A 7 -7.71 9.91 0.31
CA LEU A 7 -7.14 8.63 0.78
C LEU A 7 -7.04 7.61 -0.36
N GLU A 8 -8.07 7.54 -1.20
CA GLU A 8 -8.10 6.67 -2.38
C GLU A 8 -6.95 6.99 -3.33
N TRP A 9 -6.88 8.22 -3.83
CA TRP A 9 -5.86 8.60 -4.81
C TRP A 9 -4.46 8.59 -4.22
N PHE A 10 -4.29 8.98 -2.96
CA PHE A 10 -3.00 8.87 -2.28
C PHE A 10 -2.55 7.41 -2.23
N GLY A 11 -3.39 6.51 -1.71
CA GLY A 11 -3.07 5.09 -1.65
C GLY A 11 -2.80 4.47 -3.01
N VAL A 12 -3.58 4.82 -4.04
CA VAL A 12 -3.39 4.35 -5.42
C VAL A 12 -2.03 4.80 -5.99
N ILE A 13 -1.70 6.09 -5.89
CA ILE A 13 -0.43 6.62 -6.40
C ILE A 13 0.74 5.96 -5.67
N THR A 14 0.66 5.84 -4.34
CA THR A 14 1.69 5.16 -3.55
C THR A 14 1.86 3.70 -3.97
N ALA A 15 0.77 2.98 -4.26
CA ALA A 15 0.85 1.59 -4.75
C ALA A 15 1.51 1.48 -6.13
N ILE A 16 1.23 2.42 -7.03
CA ILE A 16 1.84 2.44 -8.36
C ILE A 16 3.35 2.66 -8.22
N VAL A 17 3.78 3.63 -7.41
CA VAL A 17 5.20 3.91 -7.18
C VAL A 17 5.91 2.72 -6.54
N TYR A 18 5.31 2.09 -5.53
CA TYR A 18 5.84 0.85 -4.93
C TYR A 18 6.06 -0.23 -6.00
N SER A 19 5.05 -0.51 -6.82
CA SER A 19 5.08 -1.59 -7.80
C SER A 19 6.19 -1.37 -8.82
N LEU A 20 6.36 -0.12 -9.25
CA LEU A 20 7.44 0.27 -10.15
C LEU A 20 8.81 0.11 -9.48
N LEU A 21 9.00 0.59 -8.25
CA LEU A 21 10.29 0.47 -7.54
C LEU A 21 10.72 -0.98 -7.36
N VAL A 22 9.79 -1.86 -6.96
CA VAL A 22 10.09 -3.29 -6.80
C VAL A 22 10.38 -3.94 -8.17
N ALA A 23 9.64 -3.58 -9.22
CA ALA A 23 9.85 -4.09 -10.57
C ALA A 23 11.16 -3.60 -11.22
N PHE A 24 11.58 -2.37 -10.93
CA PHE A 24 12.85 -1.81 -11.43
C PHE A 24 14.08 -2.53 -10.87
N ASN A 25 13.94 -3.22 -9.72
CA ASN A 25 14.99 -4.04 -9.11
C ASN A 25 16.34 -3.31 -8.93
N ILE A 26 16.28 -2.03 -8.56
CA ILE A 26 17.45 -1.15 -8.38
C ILE A 26 18.03 -1.19 -6.95
N GLY A 27 17.66 -2.19 -6.13
CA GLY A 27 18.05 -2.28 -4.71
C GLY A 27 17.21 -1.40 -3.77
N ALA A 28 16.09 -0.83 -4.26
CA ALA A 28 15.17 0.01 -3.49
C ALA A 28 13.96 -0.77 -2.93
N GLU A 29 14.04 -2.10 -2.87
CA GLU A 29 12.94 -2.97 -2.46
C GLU A 29 12.40 -2.63 -1.07
N PHE A 30 13.26 -2.32 -0.10
CA PHE A 30 12.83 -1.91 1.25
C PHE A 30 11.93 -0.66 1.22
N ILE A 31 12.30 0.34 0.41
CA ILE A 31 11.51 1.57 0.20
C ILE A 31 10.20 1.22 -0.52
N GLY A 32 10.26 0.33 -1.52
CA GLY A 32 9.10 -0.21 -2.21
C GLY A 32 8.09 -0.87 -1.24
N PHE A 33 8.55 -1.75 -0.36
CA PHE A 33 7.69 -2.41 0.63
C PHE A 33 7.18 -1.44 1.72
N THR A 34 7.95 -0.42 2.07
CA THR A 34 7.49 0.67 2.95
C THR A 34 6.33 1.44 2.31
N LEU A 35 6.44 1.76 1.01
CA LEU A 35 5.37 2.40 0.24
C LEU A 35 4.12 1.50 0.12
N LEU A 36 4.30 0.19 -0.08
CA LEU A 36 3.18 -0.78 -0.05
C LEU A 36 2.46 -0.72 1.30
N LEU A 37 3.17 -0.68 2.41
CA LEU A 37 2.58 -0.61 3.75
C LEU A 37 1.78 0.70 3.95
N ILE A 38 2.35 1.84 3.54
CA ILE A 38 1.67 3.14 3.59
C ILE A 38 0.41 3.14 2.74
N SER A 39 0.51 2.60 1.52
CA SER A 39 -0.64 2.44 0.62
C SER A 39 -1.73 1.55 1.22
N ALA A 40 -1.35 0.43 1.82
CA ALA A 40 -2.29 -0.51 2.43
C ALA A 40 -3.08 0.13 3.58
N ILE A 41 -2.42 0.96 4.41
CA ILE A 41 -3.09 1.72 5.47
C ILE A 41 -4.06 2.75 4.87
N ALA A 42 -3.65 3.49 3.84
CA ALA A 42 -4.49 4.51 3.21
C ALA A 42 -5.72 3.91 2.50
N ILE A 43 -5.54 2.88 1.68
CA ILE A 43 -6.63 2.17 1.01
C ILE A 43 -7.47 1.37 2.03
N GLY A 44 -6.87 0.88 3.11
CA GLY A 44 -7.59 0.22 4.20
C GLY A 44 -8.53 1.18 4.91
N ALA A 45 -8.04 2.38 5.25
CA ALA A 45 -8.87 3.44 5.82
C ALA A 45 -9.99 3.88 4.87
N TRP A 46 -9.69 4.03 3.58
CA TRP A 46 -10.71 4.32 2.56
C TRP A 46 -11.75 3.20 2.45
N ALA A 47 -11.33 1.94 2.39
CA ALA A 47 -12.20 0.78 2.25
C ALA A 47 -13.10 0.62 3.49
N TYR A 48 -12.58 0.92 4.68
CA TYR A 48 -13.37 0.94 5.92
C TYR A 48 -14.46 2.02 5.87
N LEU A 49 -14.11 3.25 5.48
CA LEU A 49 -15.07 4.36 5.34
C LEU A 49 -16.10 4.11 4.23
N GLY A 50 -15.69 3.50 3.12
CA GLY A 50 -16.55 3.14 1.99
C GLY A 50 -17.33 1.84 2.18
N LYS A 51 -17.18 1.14 3.32
CA LYS A 51 -17.78 -0.17 3.61
C LYS A 51 -17.41 -1.28 2.60
N HIS A 52 -16.26 -1.15 1.94
CA HIS A 52 -15.72 -2.13 1.00
C HIS A 52 -14.97 -3.26 1.73
N LYS A 53 -15.72 -4.19 2.32
CA LYS A 53 -15.16 -5.27 3.17
C LYS A 53 -14.12 -6.16 2.46
N GLY A 54 -14.32 -6.47 1.18
CA GLY A 54 -13.38 -7.30 0.42
C GLY A 54 -12.03 -6.62 0.22
N ILE A 55 -12.05 -5.32 -0.13
CA ILE A 55 -10.82 -4.53 -0.30
C ILE A 55 -10.11 -4.36 1.05
N LEU A 56 -10.87 -4.11 2.12
CA LEU A 56 -10.31 -3.99 3.47
C LEU A 56 -9.55 -5.26 3.90
N PHE A 57 -10.13 -6.43 3.64
CA PHE A 57 -9.47 -7.71 3.92
C PHE A 57 -8.20 -7.90 3.08
N LEU A 58 -8.22 -7.53 1.80
CA LEU A 58 -7.03 -7.56 0.94
C LEU A 58 -5.91 -6.67 1.48
N GLN A 59 -6.23 -5.48 2.00
CA GLN A 59 -5.22 -4.58 2.56
C GLN A 59 -4.49 -5.16 3.77
N PHE A 60 -5.14 -6.04 4.54
CA PHE A 60 -4.46 -6.76 5.63
C PHE A 60 -3.34 -7.67 5.11
N PHE A 61 -3.58 -8.36 3.98
CA PHE A 61 -2.54 -9.15 3.32
C PHE A 61 -1.44 -8.27 2.75
N TYR A 62 -1.78 -7.13 2.13
CA TYR A 62 -0.76 -6.20 1.62
C TYR A 62 0.08 -5.57 2.72
N ALA A 63 -0.51 -5.23 3.86
CA ALA A 63 0.25 -4.77 5.02
C ALA A 63 1.21 -5.86 5.54
N SER A 64 0.72 -7.11 5.63
CA SER A 64 1.55 -8.25 6.02
C SER A 64 2.69 -8.50 5.03
N ALA A 65 2.40 -8.48 3.73
CA ALA A 65 3.39 -8.64 2.67
C ALA A 65 4.41 -7.50 2.66
N GLY A 66 3.98 -6.26 2.94
CA GLY A 66 4.86 -5.11 3.13
C GLY A 66 5.85 -5.34 4.28
N ILE A 67 5.37 -5.76 5.44
CA ILE A 67 6.22 -6.05 6.61
C ILE A 67 7.20 -7.19 6.30
N ILE A 68 6.72 -8.31 5.75
CA ILE A 68 7.58 -9.46 5.39
C ILE A 68 8.62 -9.05 4.35
N GLY A 69 8.22 -8.27 3.34
CA GLY A 69 9.11 -7.74 2.31
C GLY A 69 10.18 -6.82 2.88
N MET A 70 9.81 -5.93 3.82
CA MET A 70 10.78 -5.09 4.53
C MET A 70 11.79 -5.93 5.31
N PHE A 71 11.37 -6.94 6.08
CA PHE A 71 12.29 -7.81 6.80
C PHE A 71 13.23 -8.62 5.90
N ARG A 72 12.76 -9.01 4.71
CA ARG A 72 13.57 -9.78 3.75
C ARG A 72 14.67 -8.94 3.08
N TRP A 73 14.42 -7.66 2.89
CA TRP A 73 15.31 -6.72 2.19
C TRP A 73 15.93 -5.68 3.11
N PHE A 74 15.85 -5.88 4.43
CA PHE A 74 16.60 -5.14 5.42
C PHE A 74 18.03 -5.68 5.49
#